data_AF-A0A164F4Q6-F1
#
_entry.id   AF-A0A164F4Q6-F1
#
_cell.length_a   1.000
_cell.length_b   1.000
_cell.length_c   1.000
_cell.angle_alpha   90.00
_cell.angle_beta   90.00
_cell.angle_gamma   90.00
#
_symmetry.space_group_name_H-M   'P 1'
#
loop_
_entity.id
_entity.type
_entity.pdbx_description
1 polymer ?
#
loop_
_entity_poly.entity_id
_entity_poly.type
_entity_poly.pdbx_seq_one_letter_code
_entity_poly.pdbx_strand_id
1 'polypeptide(L)'
;LCSNSSSPHLIGAVQELIKLGIDKDAKDNKGWNALHFLCANSSSQHLVEAVQELIKLGIDKDAKQKDGWNALHLLCANSSSPHLIEAIQ
;
A
#
# COMPACT_ATOMS: atom_id res chain seq x y z
N LEU A 1 1.82 11.86 -0.41
CA LEU A 1 2.90 11.08 0.25
C LEU A 1 3.33 9.85 -0.55
N CYS A 2 2.44 9.21 -1.33
CA CYS A 2 2.75 7.92 -1.98
C CYS A 2 3.28 7.99 -3.42
N SER A 3 3.32 9.17 -4.05
CA SER A 3 3.59 9.27 -5.50
C SER A 3 5.07 9.30 -5.88
N ASN A 4 6.03 9.38 -4.94
CA ASN A 4 7.43 9.62 -5.34
C ASN A 4 8.54 9.23 -4.34
N SER A 5 8.36 8.18 -3.53
CA SER A 5 9.30 7.91 -2.42
C SER A 5 9.84 6.48 -2.45
N SER A 6 10.75 6.20 -3.38
CA SER A 6 11.51 4.93 -3.48
C SER A 6 12.58 4.79 -2.38
N SER A 7 12.25 4.99 -1.11
CA SER A 7 13.27 5.06 -0.05
C SER A 7 12.81 4.44 1.27
N PRO A 8 13.72 3.90 2.09
CA PRO A 8 13.45 3.44 3.47
C PRO A 8 12.77 4.50 4.36
N HIS A 9 12.81 5.77 3.94
CA HIS A 9 12.02 6.86 4.52
C HIS A 9 10.51 6.67 4.43
N LEU A 10 9.98 5.96 3.42
CA LEU A 10 8.54 5.72 3.28
C LEU A 10 8.03 4.82 4.42
N ILE A 11 8.79 3.76 4.73
CA ILE A 11 8.46 2.84 5.83
C ILE A 11 8.53 3.58 7.17
N GLY A 12 9.61 4.34 7.39
CA GLY A 12 9.75 5.17 8.60
C GLY A 12 8.63 6.19 8.76
N ALA A 13 8.26 6.89 7.69
CA ALA A 13 7.17 7.86 7.70
C ALA A 13 5.81 7.19 7.98
N VAL A 14 5.53 6.02 7.39
CA VAL A 14 4.30 5.27 7.66
C VAL A 14 4.20 4.86 9.13
N GLN A 15 5.28 4.33 9.70
CA GLN A 15 5.32 3.96 11.12
C GLN A 15 5.13 5.18 12.03
N GLU A 16 5.72 6.31 11.70
CA GLU A 16 5.60 7.55 12.47
C GLU A 16 4.20 8.15 12.38
N LEU A 17 3.59 8.15 11.19
CA LEU A 17 2.22 8.61 10.98
C LEU A 17 1.19 7.76 11.75
N ILE A 18 1.36 6.43 11.78
CA ILE A 18 0.49 5.57 12.58
C ILE A 18 0.70 5.80 14.08
N LYS A 19 1.95 6.01 14.53
CA LYS A 19 2.23 6.40 15.93
C LYS A 19 1.58 7.73 16.32
N LEU A 20 1.43 8.65 15.36
CA LEU A 20 0.72 9.92 15.54
C LEU A 20 -0.81 9.78 15.56
N GLY A 21 -1.33 8.55 15.51
CA GLY A 21 -2.77 8.28 15.58
C GLY A 21 -3.50 8.54 14.26
N ILE A 22 -2.77 8.60 13.13
CA ILE A 22 -3.41 8.64 11.82
C ILE A 22 -4.17 7.35 11.61
N ASP A 23 -5.41 7.50 11.12
CA ASP A 23 -6.24 6.38 10.71
C ASP A 23 -5.57 5.62 9.56
N LYS A 24 -5.07 4.43 9.88
CA LYS A 24 -4.43 3.51 8.92
C LYS A 24 -5.40 3.08 7.81
N ASP A 25 -6.70 3.10 8.08
CA ASP A 25 -7.75 2.71 7.15
C ASP A 25 -8.35 3.93 6.44
N ALA A 26 -7.72 5.11 6.59
CA ALA A 26 -8.10 6.30 5.87
C ALA A 26 -8.15 6.05 4.36
N LYS A 27 -9.24 6.50 3.76
CA LYS A 27 -9.48 6.43 2.32
C LYS A 27 -9.60 7.83 1.75
N ASP A 28 -9.06 8.02 0.56
CA ASP A 28 -9.25 9.25 -0.20
C ASP A 28 -10.67 9.31 -0.80
N ASN A 29 -10.96 10.39 -1.54
CA ASN A 29 -12.25 10.57 -2.22
C ASN A 29 -12.54 9.53 -3.31
N LYS A 30 -11.57 8.70 -3.70
CA LYS A 30 -11.72 7.58 -4.63
C LYS A 30 -11.84 6.24 -3.91
N GLY A 31 -11.83 6.22 -2.58
CA GLY A 31 -11.84 5.00 -1.79
C GLY A 31 -10.47 4.33 -1.66
N TRP A 32 -9.40 5.01 -2.06
CA TRP A 32 -8.04 4.47 -2.02
C TRP A 32 -7.46 4.61 -0.62
N ASN A 33 -6.99 3.49 -0.06
CA ASN A 33 -6.13 3.48 1.12
C ASN A 33 -4.63 3.48 0.71
N ALA A 34 -3.74 3.48 1.71
CA ALA A 34 -2.30 3.48 1.49
C ALA A 34 -1.80 2.31 0.61
N LEU A 35 -2.38 1.11 0.74
CA LEU A 35 -2.00 -0.06 -0.06
C LEU A 35 -2.36 0.10 -1.54
N HIS A 36 -3.48 0.73 -1.88
CA HIS A 36 -3.83 1.01 -3.28
C HIS A 36 -2.77 1.90 -3.93
N PHE A 37 -2.35 2.97 -3.23
CA PHE A 37 -1.33 3.87 -3.75
C PHE A 37 0.03 3.18 -3.91
N LEU A 38 0.42 2.31 -3.00
CA LEU A 38 1.65 1.52 -3.12
C LEU A 38 1.59 0.58 -4.32
N CYS A 39 0.52 -0.20 -4.46
CA CYS A 39 0.38 -1.19 -5.53
C CYS A 39 0.23 -0.57 -6.92
N ALA A 40 -0.35 0.63 -7.00
CA ALA A 40 -0.40 1.40 -8.24
C ALA A 40 0.97 1.96 -8.67
N ASN A 41 1.93 2.10 -7.75
CA ASN A 41 3.28 2.59 -8.02
C ASN A 41 4.28 1.42 -7.94
N SER A 42 4.10 0.43 -8.82
CA SER A 42 4.72 -0.91 -8.73
C SER A 42 6.23 -1.00 -9.01
N SER A 43 6.89 0.12 -9.36
CA SER A 43 8.27 0.11 -9.85
C SER A 43 9.36 0.13 -8.77
N SER A 44 9.00 0.00 -7.48
CA SER A 44 9.97 0.14 -6.37
C SER A 44 10.47 -1.20 -5.84
N GLN A 45 11.79 -1.33 -5.68
CA GLN A 45 12.44 -2.50 -5.07
C GLN A 45 12.01 -2.71 -3.60
N HIS A 46 11.59 -1.65 -2.91
CA HIS A 46 11.18 -1.67 -1.50
C HIS A 46 9.67 -1.88 -1.29
N LEU A 47 8.94 -2.15 -2.37
CA LEU A 47 7.48 -2.24 -2.33
C LEU A 47 6.99 -3.43 -1.49
N VAL A 48 7.69 -4.57 -1.56
CA VAL A 48 7.39 -5.77 -0.74
C VAL A 48 7.47 -5.45 0.74
N GLU A 49 8.54 -4.78 1.17
CA GLU A 49 8.79 -4.44 2.57
C GLU A 49 7.74 -3.45 3.09
N ALA A 50 7.39 -2.45 2.28
CA ALA A 50 6.35 -1.47 2.64
C ALA A 50 4.95 -2.10 2.74
N VAL A 51 4.61 -3.01 1.83
CA VAL A 51 3.34 -3.75 1.85
C VAL A 51 3.26 -4.62 3.11
N GLN A 52 4.30 -5.40 3.39
CA GLN A 52 4.34 -6.25 4.59
C GLN A 52 4.23 -5.43 5.87
N GLU A 53 4.87 -4.27 5.94
CA GLU A 53 4.81 -3.41 7.12
C GLU A 53 3.40 -2.84 7.34
N LEU A 54 2.73 -2.35 6.28
CA LEU A 54 1.35 -1.88 6.39
C LEU A 54 0.38 -2.99 6.81
N ILE A 55 0.56 -4.21 6.30
CA ILE A 55 -0.23 -5.37 6.71
C ILE A 55 0.00 -5.69 8.19
N LYS A 56 1.25 -5.64 8.68
CA LYS A 56 1.56 -5.80 10.12
C LYS A 56 0.91 -4.72 10.98
N LEU A 57 0.82 -3.49 10.46
CA LEU A 57 0.11 -2.39 11.12
C LEU A 57 -1.42 -2.56 11.08
N GLY A 58 -1.89 -3.59 10.37
CA GLY A 58 -3.27 -4.05 10.34
C GLY A 58 -4.18 -3.19 9.46
N ILE A 59 -3.64 -2.60 8.41
CA ILE A 59 -4.46 -1.93 7.38
C ILE A 59 -5.44 -2.93 6.76
N ASP A 60 -6.62 -2.47 6.38
CA ASP A 60 -7.56 -3.25 5.57
C ASP A 60 -6.99 -3.52 4.17
N LYS A 61 -6.34 -4.68 4.01
CA LYS A 61 -5.76 -5.13 2.73
C LYS A 61 -6.82 -5.50 1.67
N ASP A 62 -8.04 -5.80 2.11
CA ASP A 62 -9.16 -6.18 1.26
C ASP A 62 -10.07 -5.00 0.92
N ALA A 63 -9.75 -3.80 1.41
CA ALA A 63 -10.43 -2.56 1.08
C ALA A 63 -10.58 -2.42 -0.43
N LYS A 64 -11.78 -2.07 -0.87
CA LYS A 64 -12.07 -1.79 -2.28
C LYS A 64 -12.21 -0.29 -2.51
N GLN A 65 -11.59 0.19 -3.58
CA GLN A 65 -11.85 1.53 -4.11
C GLN A 65 -13.20 1.58 -4.85
N LYS A 66 -13.57 2.76 -5.36
CA LYS A 66 -14.91 3.02 -5.95
C LYS A 66 -15.28 2.16 -7.16
N ASP A 67 -14.31 1.69 -7.93
CA ASP A 67 -14.49 0.76 -9.06
C ASP A 67 -14.52 -0.71 -8.61
N GLY A 68 -14.50 -0.98 -7.31
CA GLY A 68 -14.56 -2.31 -6.72
C GLY A 68 -13.22 -3.05 -6.67
N TRP A 69 -12.12 -2.41 -7.02
CA TRP A 69 -10.79 -3.02 -7.04
C TRP A 69 -10.13 -2.90 -5.68
N ASN A 70 -9.37 -3.92 -5.26
CA ASN A 70 -8.50 -3.83 -4.09
C ASN A 70 -7.04 -3.61 -4.52
N ALA A 71 -6.14 -3.51 -3.54
CA ALA A 71 -4.71 -3.35 -3.80
C ALA A 71 -4.12 -4.47 -4.68
N LEU A 72 -4.56 -5.72 -4.49
CA LEU A 72 -4.11 -6.86 -5.29
C LEU A 72 -4.55 -6.75 -6.76
N HIS A 73 -5.79 -6.32 -7.03
CA HIS A 73 -6.25 -6.07 -8.40
C HIS A 73 -5.39 -5.01 -9.10
N LEU A 74 -5.10 -3.91 -8.41
CA LEU A 74 -4.21 -2.86 -8.93
C LEU A 74 -2.80 -3.39 -9.17
N LEU A 75 -2.30 -4.24 -8.28
CA LEU A 75 -0.98 -4.83 -8.41
C LEU A 75 -0.90 -5.71 -9.67
N CYS A 76 -1.84 -6.64 -9.84
CA CYS A 76 -1.88 -7.51 -11.02
C CYS A 76 -2.02 -6.73 -12.33
N ALA A 77 -2.68 -5.56 -12.29
CA ALA A 77 -2.80 -4.69 -13.46
C ALA A 77 -1.51 -3.92 -13.79
N ASN A 78 -0.68 -3.59 -12.78
CA ASN A 78 0.53 -2.76 -12.94
C ASN A 78 1.85 -3.54 -12.84
N SER A 79 1.84 -4.79 -12.41
CA SER A 79 3.04 -5.57 -12.07
C SER A 79 2.83 -7.06 -12.24
N SER A 80 3.80 -7.71 -12.87
CA SER A 80 3.89 -9.17 -12.95
C SER A 80 4.82 -9.75 -11.88
N SER A 81 5.23 -9.01 -10.83
CA SER A 81 6.21 -9.51 -9.86
C SER A 81 5.56 -10.49 -8.87
N PRO A 82 5.83 -11.80 -8.97
CA PRO A 82 5.14 -12.82 -8.16
C PRO A 82 5.41 -12.66 -6.66
N HIS A 83 6.62 -12.21 -6.29
CA HIS A 83 7.01 -11.97 -4.90
C HIS A 83 6.12 -10.96 -4.18
N LEU A 84 5.55 -10.01 -4.92
CA LEU A 84 4.70 -8.97 -4.35
C LEU A 84 3.23 -9.39 -4.24
N ILE A 85 2.80 -10.32 -5.09
CA ILE A 85 1.50 -10.98 -4.97
C ILE A 85 1.47 -11.79 -3.67
N GLU A 86 2.52 -12.56 -3.40
CA GLU A 86 2.68 -13.33 -2.16
C GLU A 86 2.73 -12.45 -0.91
N ALA A 87 3.27 -11.23 -1.03
CA ALA A 87 3.35 -10.30 0.10
C ALA A 87 1.98 -9.75 0.56
N ILE A 88 0.94 -9.82 -0.28
CA ILE A 88 -0.42 -9.35 0.04
C ILE A 88 -1.32 -10.50 0.54
N GLN A 89 -1.01 -11.76 0.19
CA GLN A 89 -1.77 -12.95 0.66
C GLN A 89 -1.73 -13.10 2.18
#